data_AF-A0A1G2L9Q6-F1
#
_entry.id   AF-A0A1G2L9Q6-F1
#
_cell.length_a   1.000
_cell.length_b   1.000
_cell.length_c   1.000
_cell.angle_alpha   90.00
_cell.angle_beta   90.00
_cell.angle_gamma   90.00
#
_symmetry.space_group_name_H-M   'P 1'
#
loop_
_entity.id
_entity.type
_entity.pdbx_description
1 polymer ?
#
loop_
_entity_poly.entity_id
_entity_poly.type
_entity_poly.pdbx_seq_one_letter_code
_entity_poly.pdbx_strand_id
1 'polypeptide(L)'
;MPNATEEQRKADLERRQRGAEMAALDGDDDAPSDSAAEPGESDAESDKRSGPRISPIEAAFMIIIALAFDGLQFLLLAIAVGAVLNSIVSVIAWLIFFIWLHAKGMSFTSFKGGARSLAKNPQVINMATVGIGFIPIINALPERTAGTLAIIIIEYVEYFMRRFGAPSGQAETAPAS
;
A
#
# COMPACT_ATOMS: atom_id res chain seq x y z
N MET A 1 -9.07 -28.79 -57.32
CA MET A 1 -7.93 -28.35 -56.49
C MET A 1 -8.50 -27.97 -55.13
N PRO A 2 -8.16 -28.69 -54.05
CA PRO A 2 -8.70 -28.40 -52.72
C PRO A 2 -8.17 -27.05 -52.23
N ASN A 3 -9.06 -26.30 -51.58
CA ASN A 3 -8.86 -24.89 -51.23
C ASN A 3 -7.89 -24.78 -50.04
N ALA A 4 -6.86 -23.92 -50.13
CA ALA A 4 -5.76 -23.81 -49.15
C ALA A 4 -6.22 -23.59 -47.69
N THR A 5 -7.45 -23.13 -47.51
CA THR A 5 -8.12 -22.90 -46.23
C THR A 5 -8.54 -24.18 -45.50
N GLU A 6 -8.78 -25.29 -46.22
CA GLU A 6 -9.24 -26.54 -45.60
C GLU A 6 -8.09 -27.37 -45.02
N GLU A 7 -6.94 -27.37 -45.68
CA GLU A 7 -5.74 -28.05 -45.16
C GLU A 7 -5.22 -27.38 -43.89
N GLN A 8 -5.25 -26.04 -43.84
CA GLN A 8 -4.87 -25.29 -42.64
C GLN A 8 -5.82 -25.57 -41.46
N ARG A 9 -7.13 -25.69 -41.72
CA ARG A 9 -8.11 -26.06 -40.68
C ARG A 9 -7.92 -27.48 -40.18
N LYS A 10 -7.63 -28.43 -41.07
CA LYS A 10 -7.33 -29.81 -40.67
C LYS A 10 -6.07 -29.91 -39.82
N ALA A 11 -5.00 -29.21 -40.20
CA ALA A 11 -3.76 -29.18 -39.44
C ALA A 11 -3.94 -28.56 -38.03
N ASP A 12 -4.78 -27.53 -37.90
CA ASP A 12 -5.08 -26.91 -36.59
C ASP A 12 -5.95 -27.83 -35.71
N LEU A 13 -6.92 -28.54 -36.31
CA LEU A 13 -7.74 -29.53 -35.62
C LEU A 13 -6.92 -30.71 -35.08
N GLU A 14 -5.97 -31.23 -35.86
CA GLU A 14 -5.08 -32.31 -35.40
C GLU A 14 -4.14 -31.88 -34.27
N ARG A 15 -3.70 -30.62 -34.27
CA ARG A 15 -2.89 -30.05 -33.17
C ARG A 15 -3.70 -29.90 -31.89
N ARG A 16 -4.95 -29.45 -32.01
CA ARG A 16 -5.88 -29.34 -30.88
C ARG A 16 -6.25 -30.70 -30.31
N GLN A 17 -6.48 -31.69 -31.17
CA GLN A 17 -6.76 -33.07 -30.73
C GLN A 17 -5.55 -33.70 -30.03
N ARG A 18 -4.33 -33.54 -30.58
CA ARG A 18 -3.11 -34.02 -29.90
C ARG A 18 -2.81 -33.31 -28.58
N GLY A 19 -3.12 -32.02 -28.47
CA GLY A 19 -2.97 -31.28 -27.22
C GLY A 19 -3.98 -31.71 -26.15
N ALA A 20 -5.23 -31.98 -26.55
CA ALA A 20 -6.27 -32.49 -25.65
C ALA A 20 -5.99 -33.95 -25.23
N GLU A 21 -5.43 -34.77 -26.12
CA GLU A 21 -5.04 -36.16 -25.81
C GLU A 21 -3.83 -36.20 -24.87
N MET A 22 -2.83 -35.31 -25.03
CA MET A 22 -1.74 -35.17 -24.06
C MET A 22 -2.22 -34.66 -22.70
N ALA A 23 -3.18 -33.73 -22.67
CA ALA A 23 -3.75 -33.23 -21.41
C ALA A 23 -4.61 -34.28 -20.69
N ALA A 24 -5.20 -35.24 -21.41
CA ALA A 24 -5.96 -36.35 -20.85
C ALA A 24 -5.07 -37.49 -20.32
N LEU A 25 -3.80 -37.56 -20.73
CA LEU A 25 -2.84 -38.56 -20.25
C LEU A 25 -2.11 -38.13 -18.97
N ASP A 26 -2.23 -36.87 -18.57
CA ASP A 26 -1.49 -36.26 -17.44
C ASP A 26 -2.43 -35.82 -16.30
N GLY A 27 -3.71 -36.23 -16.35
CA GLY A 27 -4.79 -35.61 -15.60
C GLY A 27 -5.68 -36.56 -14.80
N ASP A 28 -5.13 -37.65 -14.29
CA ASP A 28 -5.74 -38.43 -13.19
C ASP A 28 -4.69 -38.55 -12.08
N ASP A 29 -4.70 -37.59 -11.15
CA ASP A 29 -4.85 -37.85 -9.72
C ASP A 29 -4.72 -36.53 -8.92
N ASP A 30 -5.68 -36.34 -8.02
CA ASP A 30 -5.70 -35.38 -6.91
C ASP A 30 -6.10 -33.90 -7.19
N ALA A 31 -7.41 -33.69 -7.26
CA ALA A 31 -8.04 -32.53 -6.63
C ALA A 31 -8.83 -33.01 -5.38
N PRO A 32 -9.12 -32.20 -4.33
CA PRO A 32 -8.87 -30.76 -4.17
C PRO A 32 -8.41 -30.34 -2.74
N SER A 33 -8.33 -29.00 -2.52
CA SER A 33 -8.15 -28.25 -1.27
C SER A 33 -6.69 -27.95 -0.87
N ASP A 34 -6.23 -26.73 -1.16
CA ASP A 34 -6.40 -25.63 -0.22
C ASP A 34 -6.03 -24.31 -0.91
N SER A 35 -6.74 -23.27 -0.48
CA SER A 35 -6.57 -21.87 -0.81
C SER A 35 -5.18 -21.33 -0.47
N ALA A 36 -4.21 -21.51 -1.36
CA ALA A 36 -2.97 -20.74 -1.34
C ALA A 36 -3.15 -19.50 -2.22
N ALA A 37 -3.50 -18.38 -1.58
CA ALA A 37 -3.55 -17.06 -2.17
C ALA A 37 -2.23 -16.77 -2.93
N GLU A 38 -2.35 -16.48 -4.22
CA GLU A 38 -1.21 -16.01 -5.01
C GLU A 38 -0.74 -14.64 -4.49
N PRO A 39 0.53 -14.48 -4.10
CA PRO A 39 1.10 -13.21 -3.68
C PRO A 39 1.50 -12.42 -4.93
N GLY A 40 0.54 -11.77 -5.59
CA GLY A 40 0.82 -11.01 -6.80
C GLY A 40 -0.17 -9.90 -7.18
N GLU A 41 -1.40 -9.92 -6.66
CA GLU A 41 -2.46 -9.02 -7.15
C GLU A 41 -2.69 -7.73 -6.33
N SER A 42 -1.88 -7.45 -5.31
CA SER A 42 -2.13 -6.24 -4.48
C SER A 42 -1.62 -4.93 -5.11
N ASP A 43 -0.74 -5.00 -6.11
CA ASP A 43 -0.09 -3.79 -6.66
C ASP A 43 -0.80 -3.22 -7.90
N ALA A 44 -1.57 -4.04 -8.63
CA ALA A 44 -2.32 -3.59 -9.81
C ALA A 44 -3.68 -2.95 -9.46
N GLU A 45 -4.24 -3.27 -8.29
CA GLU A 45 -5.54 -2.74 -7.85
C GLU A 45 -5.43 -1.33 -7.20
N SER A 46 -4.23 -0.94 -6.73
CA SER A 46 -4.06 0.36 -6.03
C SER A 46 -4.10 1.58 -6.96
N ASP A 47 -3.94 1.36 -8.28
CA ASP A 47 -3.93 2.42 -9.29
C ASP A 47 -5.35 2.79 -9.79
N LYS A 48 -6.40 2.11 -9.32
CA LYS A 48 -7.81 2.40 -9.64
C LYS A 48 -8.56 3.23 -8.59
N ARG A 49 -7.94 3.57 -7.44
CA ARG A 49 -8.63 4.41 -6.44
C ARG A 49 -8.56 5.89 -6.85
N SER A 50 -9.68 6.43 -7.30
CA SER A 50 -9.85 7.83 -7.71
C SER A 50 -9.92 8.86 -6.57
N GLY A 51 -9.53 8.46 -5.35
CA GLY A 51 -9.65 9.25 -4.11
C GLY A 51 -8.45 9.05 -3.17
N PRO A 52 -8.31 9.88 -2.12
CA PRO A 52 -7.30 9.68 -1.07
C PRO A 52 -7.44 8.28 -0.45
N ARG A 53 -6.32 7.63 -0.13
CA ARG A 53 -6.30 6.34 0.58
C ARG A 53 -6.85 6.46 2.01
N ILE A 54 -6.75 7.65 2.60
CA ILE A 54 -7.23 7.99 3.94
C ILE A 54 -8.45 8.90 3.81
N SER A 55 -9.62 8.45 4.29
CA SER A 55 -10.83 9.27 4.29
C SER A 55 -10.76 10.41 5.33
N PRO A 56 -11.52 11.51 5.20
CA PRO A 56 -11.48 12.63 6.16
C PRO A 56 -11.88 12.22 7.59
N ILE A 57 -12.89 11.35 7.70
CA ILE A 57 -13.35 10.83 9.00
C ILE A 57 -12.25 9.98 9.65
N GLU A 58 -11.61 9.13 8.86
CA GLU A 58 -10.50 8.31 9.33
C GLU A 58 -9.29 9.16 9.73
N ALA A 59 -8.95 10.20 8.97
CA ALA A 59 -7.91 11.15 9.32
C ALA A 59 -8.18 11.79 10.70
N ALA A 60 -9.43 12.17 10.98
CA ALA A 60 -9.82 12.68 12.30
C ALA A 60 -9.63 11.63 13.40
N PHE A 61 -10.04 10.37 13.17
CA PHE A 61 -9.81 9.27 14.12
C PHE A 61 -8.32 9.02 14.38
N MET A 62 -7.50 9.02 13.33
CA MET A 62 -6.05 8.86 13.46
C MET A 62 -5.45 9.98 14.31
N ILE A 63 -5.86 11.23 14.11
CA ILE A 63 -5.40 12.38 14.90
C ILE A 63 -5.81 12.22 16.38
N ILE A 64 -7.06 11.85 16.65
CA ILE A 64 -7.55 11.67 18.03
C ILE A 64 -6.77 10.56 18.75
N ILE A 65 -6.55 9.43 18.08
CA ILE A 65 -5.80 8.30 18.65
C ILE A 65 -4.33 8.67 18.85
N ALA A 66 -3.72 9.40 17.91
CA ALA A 66 -2.36 9.91 18.07
C ALA A 66 -2.24 10.84 19.28
N LEU A 67 -3.18 11.77 19.43
CA LEU A 67 -3.26 12.68 20.60
C LEU A 67 -3.42 11.90 21.90
N ALA A 68 -4.19 10.81 21.92
CA ALA A 68 -4.35 9.97 23.10
C ALA A 68 -3.05 9.28 23.49
N PHE A 69 -2.29 8.76 22.52
CA PHE A 69 -0.98 8.15 22.78
C PHE A 69 0.04 9.18 23.26
N ASP A 70 0.14 10.33 22.60
CA ASP A 70 1.06 11.40 23.02
C ASP A 70 0.69 11.93 24.41
N GLY A 71 -0.61 12.09 24.70
CA GLY A 71 -1.11 12.51 26.01
C GLY A 71 -0.81 11.48 27.12
N LEU A 72 -0.97 10.19 26.82
CA LEU A 72 -0.61 9.11 27.74
C LEU A 72 0.90 9.09 28.00
N GLN A 73 1.72 9.23 26.95
CA GLN A 73 3.17 9.29 27.08
C GLN A 73 3.63 10.51 27.89
N PHE A 74 3.02 11.68 27.68
CA PHE A 74 3.25 12.87 28.48
C PHE A 74 2.93 12.66 29.97
N LEU A 75 1.78 12.04 30.27
CA LEU A 75 1.40 11.73 31.64
C LEU A 75 2.34 10.71 32.29
N LEU A 76 2.79 9.70 31.54
CA LEU A 76 3.77 8.72 32.00
C LEU A 76 5.13 9.38 32.27
N LEU A 77 5.59 10.30 31.42
CA LEU A 77 6.81 11.08 31.65
C LEU A 77 6.72 11.93 32.93
N ALA A 78 5.55 12.48 33.25
CA ALA A 78 5.33 13.28 34.45
C ALA A 78 5.45 12.48 35.76
N ILE A 79 5.32 11.15 35.71
CA ILE A 79 5.44 10.25 36.87
C ILE A 79 6.74 9.46 36.69
N ALA A 80 7.79 9.78 37.46
CA ALA A 80 9.20 9.36 37.29
C ALA A 80 9.52 7.86 37.05
N VAL A 81 8.54 6.95 37.15
CA VAL A 81 8.59 5.54 36.71
C VAL A 81 8.47 5.41 35.18
N GLY A 82 8.24 6.53 34.49
CA GLY A 82 7.76 6.62 33.12
C GLY A 82 8.66 6.14 32.00
N ALA A 83 9.99 6.04 32.16
CA ALA A 83 10.86 5.81 30.98
C ALA A 83 10.61 4.43 30.30
N VAL A 84 10.49 3.36 31.09
CA VAL A 84 10.24 2.01 30.57
C VAL A 84 8.81 1.89 30.05
N LEU A 85 7.81 2.35 30.83
CA LEU A 85 6.41 2.30 30.42
C LEU A 85 6.14 3.18 29.19
N ASN A 86 6.74 4.36 29.12
CA ASN A 86 6.64 5.26 27.96
C ASN A 86 7.24 4.60 26.72
N SER A 87 8.38 3.92 26.86
CA SER A 87 8.99 3.16 25.75
C SER A 87 8.06 2.05 25.24
N ILE A 88 7.39 1.32 26.14
CA ILE A 88 6.39 0.29 25.77
C ILE A 88 5.21 0.92 25.03
N VAL A 89 4.66 2.01 25.56
CA VAL A 89 3.55 2.74 24.91
C VAL A 89 3.96 3.25 23.54
N SER A 90 5.19 3.74 23.37
CA SER A 90 5.72 4.19 22.08
C SER A 90 5.74 3.06 21.04
N VAL A 91 6.23 1.87 21.42
CA VAL A 91 6.27 0.70 20.54
C VAL A 91 4.86 0.22 20.17
N ILE A 92 3.93 0.21 21.13
CA ILE A 92 2.53 -0.18 20.89
C ILE A 92 1.86 0.82 19.93
N ALA A 93 2.01 2.12 20.19
CA ALA A 93 1.47 3.17 19.33
C ALA A 93 2.02 3.03 17.90
N TRP A 94 3.34 2.85 17.77
CA TRP A 94 3.97 2.64 16.47
C TRP A 94 3.40 1.43 15.72
N LEU A 95 3.24 0.30 16.40
CA LEU A 95 2.73 -0.94 15.79
C LEU A 95 1.28 -0.78 15.34
N ILE A 96 0.43 -0.11 16.14
CA ILE A 96 -0.95 0.19 15.77
C ILE A 96 -1.00 1.02 14.50
N PHE A 97 -0.23 2.11 14.43
CA PHE A 97 -0.17 2.95 13.23
C PHE A 97 0.45 2.21 12.05
N PHE A 98 1.46 1.37 12.28
CA PHE A 98 2.04 0.53 11.23
C PHE A 98 0.99 -0.38 10.59
N ILE A 99 0.25 -1.14 11.41
CA ILE A 99 -0.79 -2.07 10.95
C ILE A 99 -1.91 -1.29 10.25
N TRP A 100 -2.31 -0.14 10.80
CA TRP A 100 -3.35 0.69 10.22
C TRP A 100 -2.96 1.20 8.83
N LEU A 101 -1.77 1.78 8.70
CA LEU A 101 -1.26 2.27 7.42
C LEU A 101 -1.06 1.11 6.42
N HIS A 102 -0.62 -0.05 6.90
CA HIS A 102 -0.45 -1.24 6.06
C HIS A 102 -1.81 -1.74 5.52
N ALA A 103 -2.84 -1.78 6.38
CA ALA A 103 -4.20 -2.13 5.98
C ALA A 103 -4.82 -1.16 4.94
N LYS A 104 -4.30 0.07 4.85
CA LYS A 104 -4.67 1.05 3.84
C LYS A 104 -3.92 0.88 2.51
N GLY A 105 -3.06 -0.12 2.40
CA GLY A 105 -2.21 -0.34 1.22
C GLY A 105 -1.05 0.65 1.13
N MET A 106 -0.67 1.31 2.24
CA MET A 106 0.55 2.11 2.32
C MET A 106 1.68 1.18 2.73
N SER A 107 2.28 0.55 1.73
CA SER A 107 3.43 -0.35 1.86
C SER A 107 4.75 0.41 1.69
N PHE A 108 5.85 -0.14 2.22
CA PHE A 108 7.20 0.35 1.95
C PHE A 108 7.59 0.22 0.46
N THR A 109 6.89 -0.60 -0.33
CA THR A 109 7.30 -1.05 -1.67
C THR A 109 7.46 0.04 -2.74
N SER A 110 7.02 1.29 -2.52
CA SER A 110 7.34 2.42 -3.40
C SER A 110 8.72 3.03 -3.12
N PHE A 111 9.77 2.21 -3.21
CA PHE A 111 11.17 2.69 -3.18
C PHE A 111 11.65 3.24 -4.55
N LYS A 112 10.78 3.23 -5.56
CA LYS A 112 11.07 3.65 -6.94
C LYS A 112 11.04 5.19 -7.05
N GLY A 113 12.05 5.89 -6.52
CA GLY A 113 12.10 7.36 -6.64
C GLY A 113 13.19 8.10 -5.86
N GLY A 114 14.17 7.41 -5.26
CA GLY A 114 15.26 8.03 -4.51
C GLY A 114 14.81 8.65 -3.16
N ALA A 115 15.72 9.37 -2.49
CA ALA A 115 15.54 9.86 -1.12
C ALA A 115 14.31 10.76 -0.92
N ARG A 116 13.88 11.49 -1.97
CA ARG A 116 12.70 12.36 -1.93
C ARG A 116 11.38 11.59 -1.93
N SER A 117 11.35 10.40 -2.52
CA SER A 117 10.20 9.48 -2.49
C SER A 117 10.12 8.75 -1.14
N LEU A 118 11.29 8.40 -0.58
CA LEU A 118 11.40 7.81 0.76
C LEU A 118 10.82 8.72 1.85
N ALA A 119 11.16 10.00 1.84
CA ALA A 119 10.67 10.97 2.84
C ALA A 119 9.15 11.22 2.78
N LYS A 120 8.49 10.84 1.68
CA LYS A 120 7.04 10.94 1.51
C LYS A 120 6.32 9.65 1.87
N ASN A 121 7.04 8.54 2.03
CA ASN A 121 6.42 7.26 2.31
C ASN A 121 5.82 7.28 3.73
N PRO A 122 4.50 7.06 3.88
CA PRO A 122 3.83 7.07 5.18
C PRO A 122 4.45 6.12 6.22
N GLN A 123 4.94 4.97 5.77
CA GLN A 123 5.57 3.99 6.65
C GLN A 123 6.97 4.42 7.10
N VAL A 124 7.70 5.16 6.26
CA VAL A 124 8.99 5.74 6.61
C VAL A 124 8.79 6.86 7.64
N ILE A 125 7.75 7.68 7.46
CA ILE A 125 7.37 8.73 8.43
C ILE A 125 6.97 8.09 9.77
N ASN A 126 6.14 7.05 9.75
CA ASN A 126 5.76 6.31 10.96
C ASN A 126 6.99 5.70 11.67
N MET A 127 7.94 5.12 10.92
CA MET A 127 9.18 4.59 11.48
C MET A 127 10.07 5.71 12.07
N ALA A 128 10.22 6.84 11.36
CA ALA A 128 11.04 7.96 11.82
C ALA A 128 10.54 8.54 13.14
N THR A 129 9.23 8.51 13.37
CA THR A 129 8.58 8.93 14.63
C THR A 129 8.73 7.93 15.78
N VAL A 130 9.55 6.89 15.66
CA VAL A 130 10.05 6.13 16.83
C VAL A 130 11.45 6.61 17.19
N GLY A 131 12.22 7.07 16.20
CA GLY A 131 13.60 7.50 16.36
C GLY A 131 13.75 8.88 17.00
N ILE A 132 12.77 9.78 16.82
CA ILE A 132 12.85 11.15 17.34
C ILE A 132 12.70 11.16 18.88
N GLY A 133 11.93 10.23 19.45
CA GLY A 133 11.78 10.03 20.90
C GLY A 133 13.07 9.70 21.68
N PHE A 134 14.17 9.34 21.01
CA PHE A 134 15.48 9.14 21.66
C PHE A 134 16.25 10.45 21.91
N ILE A 135 15.77 11.58 21.38
CA ILE A 135 16.37 12.90 21.61
C ILE A 135 15.65 13.53 22.82
N PRO A 136 16.31 13.66 24.00
CA PRO A 136 15.65 14.06 25.24
C PRO A 136 14.95 15.43 25.20
N ILE A 137 15.37 16.30 24.29
CA ILE A 137 14.85 17.68 24.13
C ILE A 137 13.59 17.71 23.26
N ILE A 138 13.39 16.73 22.37
CA ILE A 138 12.25 16.69 21.42
C ILE A 138 11.08 15.85 21.98
N ASN A 139 11.34 15.05 23.02
CA ASN A 139 10.35 14.19 23.69
C ASN A 139 9.22 14.96 24.44
N ALA A 140 9.20 16.29 24.36
CA ALA A 140 8.09 17.13 24.82
C ALA A 140 7.06 17.43 23.71
N LEU A 141 7.36 17.11 22.45
CA LEU A 141 6.43 17.28 21.33
C LEU A 141 5.54 16.04 21.17
N PRO A 142 4.29 16.22 20.73
CA PRO A 142 3.41 15.11 20.38
C PRO A 142 3.88 14.44 19.08
N GLU A 143 4.90 13.59 19.19
CA GLU A 143 5.62 12.94 18.09
C GLU A 143 4.68 12.11 17.21
N ARG A 144 3.73 11.36 17.81
CA ARG A 144 2.78 10.54 17.05
C ARG A 144 1.80 11.41 16.28
N THR A 145 1.33 12.48 16.90
CA THR A 145 0.41 13.44 16.28
C THR A 145 1.09 14.15 15.11
N ALA A 146 2.34 14.59 15.28
CA ALA A 146 3.11 15.24 14.21
C ALA A 146 3.34 14.29 13.01
N GLY A 147 3.72 13.04 13.28
CA GLY A 147 3.87 12.00 12.26
C GLY A 147 2.58 11.75 11.48
N THR A 148 1.48 11.58 12.22
CA THR A 148 0.15 11.34 11.65
C THR A 148 -0.30 12.51 10.78
N LEU A 149 -0.11 13.75 11.24
CA LEU A 149 -0.40 14.95 10.46
C LEU A 149 0.42 15.00 9.18
N ALA A 150 1.72 14.70 9.23
CA ALA A 150 2.57 14.69 8.04
C ALA A 150 2.07 13.67 7.00
N ILE A 151 1.70 12.46 7.44
CA ILE A 151 1.14 11.42 6.57
C ILE A 151 -0.15 11.90 5.90
N ILE A 152 -1.08 12.46 6.69
CA ILE A 152 -2.36 12.97 6.17
C ILE A 152 -2.10 14.09 5.16
N ILE A 153 -1.26 15.08 5.49
CA ILE A 153 -0.96 16.20 4.60
C ILE A 153 -0.37 15.70 3.28
N ILE A 154 0.60 14.78 3.33
CA ILE A 154 1.24 14.24 2.12
C ILE A 154 0.21 13.50 1.27
N GLU A 155 -0.64 12.67 1.85
CA GLU A 155 -1.68 11.94 1.12
C GLU A 155 -2.66 12.88 0.41
N TYR A 156 -3.12 13.93 1.09
CA TYR A 156 -4.03 14.92 0.48
C TYR A 156 -3.35 15.78 -0.57
N VAL A 157 -2.08 16.14 -0.37
CA VAL A 157 -1.28 16.88 -1.37
C VAL A 157 -1.05 16.02 -2.60
N GLU A 158 -0.73 14.72 -2.44
CA GLU A 158 -0.61 13.80 -3.55
C GLU A 158 -1.92 13.62 -4.29
N TYR A 159 -3.04 13.46 -3.57
CA TYR A 159 -4.35 13.42 -4.19
C TYR A 159 -4.66 14.68 -4.98
N PHE A 160 -4.41 15.86 -4.40
CA PHE A 160 -4.63 17.14 -5.07
C PHE A 160 -3.78 17.27 -6.34
N MET A 161 -2.49 16.92 -6.27
CA MET A 161 -1.60 16.94 -7.44
C MET A 161 -2.03 15.96 -8.53
N ARG A 162 -2.52 14.76 -8.17
CA ARG A 162 -3.07 13.80 -9.14
C ARG A 162 -4.35 14.32 -9.79
N ARG A 163 -5.21 14.99 -9.01
CA ARG A 163 -6.52 15.48 -9.46
C ARG A 163 -6.45 16.75 -10.30
N PHE A 164 -5.55 17.67 -9.97
CA PHE A 164 -5.48 19.02 -10.56
C PHE A 164 -4.13 19.36 -11.20
N GLY A 165 -3.09 18.58 -10.94
CA GLY A 165 -1.73 18.81 -11.45
C GLY A 165 -1.38 18.04 -12.72
N ALA A 166 -2.29 17.24 -13.30
CA ALA A 166 -2.09 16.65 -14.61
C ALA A 166 -2.28 17.74 -15.68
N PRO A 167 -1.23 18.15 -16.43
CA PRO A 167 -1.40 19.06 -17.54
C PRO A 167 -2.28 18.42 -18.62
N SER A 168 -3.30 19.15 -19.04
CA SER A 168 -4.06 18.93 -20.26
C SER A 168 -3.10 18.67 -21.43
N GLY A 169 -2.99 17.42 -21.86
CA GLY A 169 -1.98 17.08 -22.86
C GLY A 169 -2.07 15.69 -23.47
N GLN A 170 -3.23 15.03 -23.45
CA GLN A 170 -3.56 13.95 -24.40
C GLN A 170 -5.07 13.99 -24.70
N ALA A 171 -5.50 15.10 -25.30
CA ALA A 171 -6.62 15.05 -26.23
C ALA A 171 -6.02 14.92 -27.63
N GLU A 172 -6.63 14.06 -28.44
CA GLU A 172 -6.55 14.08 -29.90
C GLU A 172 -5.34 13.40 -30.56
N THR A 173 -5.42 12.07 -30.69
CA THR A 173 -5.20 11.42 -31.99
C THR A 173 -6.23 10.29 -32.17
N ALA A 174 -7.41 10.67 -32.66
CA ALA A 174 -8.31 9.75 -33.36
C ALA A 174 -7.75 9.51 -34.80
N PRO A 175 -8.24 8.49 -35.52
CA PRO A 175 -7.45 7.59 -36.36
C PRO A 175 -7.01 8.20 -37.70
N ALA A 176 -5.81 7.85 -38.14
CA ALA A 176 -5.44 7.95 -39.55
C ALA A 176 -5.99 6.72 -40.29
N SER A 177 -7.08 6.97 -41.03
CA SER A 177 -7.50 6.37 -42.32
C SER A 177 -6.94 5.01 -42.72
#